data_AF-A0A167G110-F1
#
_entry.id   AF-A0A167G110-F1
#
_cell.length_a   1.000
_cell.length_b   1.000
_cell.length_c   1.000
_cell.angle_alpha   90.00
_cell.angle_beta   90.00
_cell.angle_gamma   90.00
#
_symmetry.space_group_name_H-M   'P 1'
#
loop_
_entity.id
_entity.type
_entity.pdbx_description
1 polymer ?
#
loop_
_entity_poly.entity_id
_entity_poly.type
_entity_poly.pdbx_seq_one_letter_code
_entity_poly.pdbx_strand_id
1 'polypeptide(L)'
;MITTSMPLTMLSVISHFAHLLLVSARELMSCAPRSISMRLRTALGGAAVHWVVVPAMRFLQKHETPLFVKPCRASYQIRSEMSAMRLVRSMSTIPVPRPILGVSCSAGNWIIMARVKGITLGSIIEQIPDENLQRITAQIHAYFLQLREIPSPFGDVICSIDGSAITDERLMRFGQCGPFRNLEAMMDQIGCKLRRDCGPPVFTHGDLACHNIMVDPESGNVTGVIDWEQAMWGPPFWEMVKGRMSLVAYDPNTVGVKRWRSSLNGILGTGFEEELQEEQRTLEWGIPFDALESEHSGRWAHPRSANLGVLVLRL
;
A
#
# COMPACT_ATOMS: atom_id res chain seq x y z
N MET A 1 -5.59 27.49 -23.50
CA MET A 1 -7.02 27.14 -23.38
C MET A 1 -7.25 25.82 -24.11
N ILE A 2 -7.31 24.73 -23.35
CA ILE A 2 -7.95 23.49 -23.78
C ILE A 2 -8.90 23.15 -22.63
N THR A 3 -10.18 23.44 -22.83
CA THR A 3 -11.27 23.16 -21.90
C THR A 3 -11.77 21.75 -22.20
N THR A 4 -11.25 20.75 -21.50
CA THR A 4 -11.89 19.43 -21.45
C THR A 4 -12.88 19.44 -20.29
N SER A 5 -14.17 19.27 -20.62
CA SER A 5 -15.23 19.15 -19.63
C SER A 5 -15.01 17.91 -18.77
N MET A 6 -14.96 18.09 -17.44
CA MET A 6 -14.92 16.97 -16.51
C MET A 6 -16.28 16.26 -16.46
N PRO A 7 -16.33 14.92 -16.40
CA PRO A 7 -17.58 14.20 -16.20
C PRO A 7 -18.23 14.56 -14.85
N LEU A 8 -19.55 14.78 -14.85
CA LEU A 8 -20.36 15.12 -13.66
C LEU A 8 -20.16 14.17 -12.48
N THR A 9 -19.84 12.90 -12.75
CA THR A 9 -19.51 11.90 -11.73
C THR A 9 -18.27 12.31 -10.97
N MET A 10 -17.13 12.61 -11.63
CA MET A 10 -15.88 13.06 -11.00
C MET A 10 -16.05 14.33 -10.14
N LEU A 11 -16.87 15.29 -10.58
CA LEU A 11 -17.18 16.49 -9.80
C LEU A 11 -17.91 16.15 -8.48
N SER A 12 -18.80 15.16 -8.49
CA SER A 12 -19.49 14.70 -7.27
C SER A 12 -18.56 13.95 -6.30
N VAL A 13 -17.59 13.18 -6.82
CA VAL A 13 -16.51 12.54 -6.04
C VAL A 13 -15.68 13.59 -5.33
N ILE A 14 -15.17 14.55 -6.09
CA ILE A 14 -14.27 15.59 -5.61
C ILE A 14 -14.98 16.47 -4.59
N SER A 15 -16.23 16.82 -4.84
CA SER A 15 -17.07 17.56 -3.89
C SER A 15 -17.32 16.77 -2.61
N HIS A 16 -17.62 15.46 -2.70
CA HIS A 16 -17.83 14.61 -1.52
C HIS A 16 -16.55 14.44 -0.69
N PHE A 17 -15.40 14.20 -1.34
CA PHE A 17 -14.10 14.08 -0.66
C PHE A 17 -13.61 15.42 -0.08
N ALA A 18 -13.85 16.54 -0.75
CA ALA A 18 -13.53 17.88 -0.23
C ALA A 18 -14.43 18.25 0.95
N HIS A 19 -15.72 17.91 0.90
CA HIS A 19 -16.66 18.14 1.99
C HIS A 19 -16.38 17.22 3.19
N LEU A 20 -16.06 15.93 2.94
CA LEU A 20 -15.54 15.02 3.95
C LEU A 20 -14.25 15.55 4.55
N LEU A 21 -13.31 16.06 3.75
CA LEU A 21 -12.06 16.66 4.25
C LEU A 21 -12.30 17.90 5.11
N LEU A 22 -13.22 18.78 4.75
CA LEU A 22 -13.50 20.01 5.50
C LEU A 22 -14.24 19.69 6.82
N VAL A 23 -15.21 18.78 6.78
CA VAL A 23 -15.91 18.28 7.98
C VAL A 23 -14.95 17.49 8.86
N SER A 24 -14.18 16.58 8.27
CA SER A 24 -13.15 15.79 8.95
C SER A 24 -12.06 16.69 9.50
N ALA A 25 -11.58 17.70 8.78
CA ALA A 25 -10.59 18.63 9.33
C ALA A 25 -11.13 19.37 10.54
N ARG A 26 -12.39 19.82 10.51
CA ARG A 26 -13.03 20.53 11.63
C ARG A 26 -13.24 19.63 12.85
N GLU A 27 -13.71 18.40 12.65
CA GLU A 27 -13.86 17.40 13.71
C GLU A 27 -12.51 16.88 14.22
N LEU A 28 -11.57 16.59 13.34
CA LEU A 28 -10.21 16.13 13.66
C LEU A 28 -9.42 17.20 14.41
N MET A 29 -9.61 18.48 14.08
CA MET A 29 -9.09 19.62 14.85
C MET A 29 -9.71 19.72 16.26
N SER A 30 -10.97 19.29 16.45
CA SER A 30 -11.63 19.27 17.75
C SER A 30 -11.21 18.09 18.64
N CYS A 31 -10.83 16.96 18.04
CA CYS A 31 -10.44 15.75 18.76
C CYS A 31 -8.93 15.65 19.06
N ALA A 32 -8.08 16.39 18.34
CA ALA A 32 -6.64 16.36 18.56
C ALA A 32 -6.20 17.21 19.78
N PRO A 33 -5.12 16.84 20.50
CA PRO A 33 -4.49 17.68 21.52
C PRO A 33 -4.14 19.07 20.99
N ARG A 34 -4.28 20.13 21.80
CA ARG A 34 -4.12 21.54 21.37
C ARG A 34 -2.84 21.81 20.56
N SER A 35 -1.71 21.20 20.91
CA SER A 35 -0.43 21.31 20.19
C SER A 35 -0.47 20.70 18.78
N ILE A 36 -1.21 19.61 18.62
CA ILE A 36 -1.44 18.94 17.34
C ILE A 36 -2.50 19.70 16.53
N SER A 37 -3.60 20.15 17.15
CA SER A 37 -4.61 20.98 16.46
C SER A 37 -4.05 22.31 15.98
N MET A 38 -3.05 22.88 16.65
CA MET A 38 -2.36 24.10 16.19
C MET A 38 -1.49 23.81 14.97
N ARG A 39 -0.71 22.71 14.99
CA ARG A 39 0.07 22.25 13.84
C ARG A 39 -0.80 21.83 12.66
N LEU A 40 -1.95 21.20 12.91
CA LEU A 40 -2.96 20.87 11.91
C LEU A 40 -3.66 22.12 11.39
N ARG A 41 -3.94 23.14 12.22
CA ARG A 41 -4.46 24.44 11.76
C ARG A 41 -3.47 25.15 10.84
N THR A 42 -2.18 25.17 11.18
CA THR A 42 -1.15 25.72 10.27
C THR A 42 -0.98 24.84 9.03
N ALA A 43 -1.12 23.52 9.18
CA ALA A 43 -1.02 22.55 8.09
C ALA A 43 -2.32 22.37 7.29
N LEU A 44 -3.46 22.96 7.63
CA LEU A 44 -4.73 22.82 6.89
C LEU A 44 -5.38 24.18 6.61
N GLY A 45 -5.07 25.21 7.39
CA GLY A 45 -5.59 26.57 7.28
C GLY A 45 -4.69 27.46 6.43
N GLY A 46 -5.07 27.60 5.17
CA GLY A 46 -4.57 28.63 4.25
C GLY A 46 -5.31 28.51 2.94
N ALA A 47 -6.06 29.53 2.52
CA ALA A 47 -7.02 29.55 1.41
C ALA A 47 -6.40 29.45 0.00
N ALA A 48 -5.34 28.64 -0.15
CA ALA A 48 -4.69 28.33 -1.42
C ALA A 48 -4.31 26.84 -1.43
N VAL A 49 -5.21 25.96 -0.97
CA VAL A 49 -4.89 24.54 -0.77
C VAL A 49 -4.98 23.78 -2.10
N HIS A 50 -3.83 23.47 -2.67
CA HIS A 50 -3.72 22.54 -3.79
C HIS A 50 -3.79 21.10 -3.27
N TRP A 51 -4.96 20.47 -3.45
CA TRP A 51 -5.17 19.05 -3.19
C TRP A 51 -4.92 18.25 -4.46
N VAL A 52 -3.91 17.39 -4.46
CA VAL A 52 -3.66 16.47 -5.58
C VAL A 52 -4.30 15.12 -5.29
N VAL A 53 -5.24 14.72 -6.14
CA VAL A 53 -5.74 13.34 -6.20
C VAL A 53 -4.72 12.52 -6.98
N VAL A 54 -4.09 11.54 -6.34
CA VAL A 54 -3.24 10.56 -7.03
C VAL A 54 -4.10 9.33 -7.37
N PRO A 55 -4.48 9.11 -8.64
CA PRO A 55 -5.50 8.12 -9.00
C PRO A 55 -5.11 6.68 -8.68
N ALA A 56 -3.81 6.35 -8.72
CA ALA A 56 -3.29 5.04 -8.36
C ALA A 56 -3.43 4.70 -6.87
N MET A 57 -3.84 5.66 -6.05
CA MET A 57 -3.49 5.66 -4.64
C MET A 57 -4.63 6.20 -3.75
N ARG A 58 -5.75 6.73 -4.30
CA ARG A 58 -6.92 7.23 -3.54
C ARG A 58 -6.55 8.19 -2.38
N PHE A 59 -5.58 9.07 -2.58
CA PHE A 59 -5.03 9.94 -1.53
C PHE A 59 -5.32 11.42 -1.71
N LEU A 60 -5.19 12.15 -0.59
CA LEU A 60 -5.29 13.59 -0.49
C LEU A 60 -3.94 14.14 -0.04
N GLN A 61 -3.21 14.76 -0.96
CA GLN A 61 -1.93 15.39 -0.68
C GLN A 61 -2.11 16.90 -0.58
N LYS A 62 -1.77 17.49 0.56
CA LYS A 62 -1.61 18.94 0.65
C LYS A 62 -0.23 19.33 0.09
N HIS A 63 -0.23 20.10 -0.98
CA HIS A 63 0.96 20.74 -1.54
C HIS A 63 1.73 21.51 -0.44
N GLU A 64 3.06 21.40 -0.42
CA GLU A 64 4.00 22.07 0.50
C GLU A 64 3.98 21.71 2.01
N THR A 65 3.10 20.83 2.49
CA THR A 65 3.21 20.37 3.89
C THR A 65 4.07 19.11 4.04
N PRO A 66 4.84 18.97 5.15
CA PRO A 66 5.61 17.78 5.44
C PRO A 66 4.74 16.60 5.93
N LEU A 67 3.41 16.70 5.80
CA LEU A 67 2.44 15.75 6.33
C LEU A 67 1.68 15.08 5.20
N PHE A 68 1.28 13.84 5.46
CA PHE A 68 0.47 13.00 4.59
C PHE A 68 -0.69 12.44 5.41
N VAL A 69 -1.91 12.45 4.84
CA VAL A 69 -3.13 11.96 5.48
C VAL A 69 -3.68 10.82 4.64
N LYS A 70 -3.63 9.59 5.17
CA LYS A 70 -4.15 8.39 4.53
C LYS A 70 -5.51 8.02 5.15
N PRO A 71 -6.57 7.88 4.36
CA PRO A 71 -7.82 7.28 4.84
C PRO A 71 -7.64 5.76 5.05
N CYS A 72 -8.24 5.22 6.09
CA CYS A 72 -8.29 3.79 6.39
C CYS A 72 -9.74 3.31 6.31
N ARG A 73 -9.97 2.03 5.98
CA ARG A 73 -11.33 1.47 5.90
C ARG A 73 -11.92 1.23 7.29
N ALA A 74 -11.08 0.90 8.26
CA ALA A 74 -11.50 0.57 9.61
C ALA A 74 -10.50 1.04 10.68
N SER A 75 -10.97 1.16 11.93
CA SER A 75 -10.16 1.62 13.05
C SER A 75 -9.05 0.64 13.44
N TYR A 76 -9.22 -0.66 13.18
CA TYR A 76 -8.17 -1.65 13.43
C TYR A 76 -7.00 -1.48 12.44
N GLN A 77 -7.25 -1.13 11.18
CA GLN A 77 -6.20 -0.88 10.17
C GLN A 77 -5.30 0.29 10.58
N ILE A 78 -5.86 1.33 11.21
CA ILE A 78 -5.06 2.43 11.79
C ILE A 78 -4.01 1.87 12.73
N ARG A 79 -4.42 1.00 13.67
CA ARG A 79 -3.52 0.43 14.67
C ARG A 79 -2.49 -0.48 14.01
N SER A 80 -2.91 -1.38 13.13
CA SER A 80 -2.03 -2.35 12.49
C SER A 80 -0.97 -1.67 11.62
N GLU A 81 -1.37 -0.77 10.72
CA GLU A 81 -0.45 -0.08 9.81
C GLU A 81 0.52 0.85 10.55
N MET A 82 0.03 1.61 11.55
CA MET A 82 0.91 2.44 12.37
C MET A 82 1.92 1.62 13.19
N SER A 83 1.51 0.45 13.68
CA SER A 83 2.38 -0.44 14.46
C SER A 83 3.42 -1.10 13.56
N ALA A 84 3.04 -1.52 12.36
CA ALA A 84 3.96 -2.04 11.36
C ALA A 84 5.05 -1.02 11.01
N MET A 85 4.67 0.23 10.67
CA MET A 85 5.64 1.29 10.39
C MET A 85 6.57 1.57 11.59
N ARG A 86 6.05 1.52 12.82
CA ARG A 86 6.86 1.73 14.03
C ARG A 86 7.86 0.58 14.24
N LEU A 87 7.41 -0.67 14.11
CA LEU A 87 8.24 -1.84 14.26
C LEU A 87 9.38 -1.83 13.23
N VAL A 88 9.04 -1.68 11.95
CA VAL A 88 10.02 -1.65 10.86
C VAL A 88 11.05 -0.54 11.07
N ARG A 89 10.59 0.66 11.45
CA ARG A 89 11.48 1.79 11.73
C ARG A 89 12.44 1.53 12.91
N SER A 90 12.02 0.74 13.89
CA SER A 90 12.84 0.43 15.06
C SER A 90 13.84 -0.71 14.84
N MET A 91 13.56 -1.60 13.87
CA MET A 91 14.31 -2.84 13.67
C MET A 91 15.09 -2.89 12.35
N SER A 92 15.00 -1.86 11.51
CA SER A 92 15.62 -1.86 10.18
C SER A 92 16.04 -0.46 9.73
N THR A 93 16.81 -0.41 8.65
CA THR A 93 17.17 0.83 7.94
C THR A 93 16.15 1.21 6.87
N ILE A 94 15.02 0.51 6.79
CA ILE A 94 14.03 0.71 5.73
C ILE A 94 13.43 2.10 5.90
N PRO A 95 13.48 2.96 4.87
CA PRO A 95 12.80 4.24 4.93
C PRO A 95 11.30 3.97 4.90
N VAL A 96 10.61 4.24 6.01
CA VAL A 96 9.14 4.15 6.10
C VAL A 96 8.55 5.49 6.50
N PRO A 97 7.30 5.80 6.12
CA PRO A 97 6.63 6.98 6.64
C PRO A 97 6.65 6.97 8.16
N ARG A 98 6.84 8.15 8.77
CA ARG A 98 6.82 8.27 10.24
C ARG A 98 5.37 8.50 10.68
N PRO A 99 4.68 7.52 11.28
CA PRO A 99 3.33 7.72 11.78
C PRO A 99 3.34 8.76 12.91
N ILE A 100 2.40 9.70 12.88
CA ILE A 100 2.25 10.77 13.86
C ILE A 100 1.00 10.53 14.71
N LEU A 101 -0.15 10.34 14.05
CA LEU A 101 -1.43 10.21 14.74
C LEU A 101 -2.39 9.32 13.94
N GLY A 102 -3.08 8.43 14.64
CA GLY A 102 -4.25 7.72 14.13
C GLY A 102 -5.51 8.38 14.65
N VAL A 103 -6.50 8.59 13.80
CA VAL A 103 -7.78 9.22 14.15
C VAL A 103 -8.92 8.33 13.71
N SER A 104 -9.81 8.01 14.65
CA SER A 104 -11.08 7.35 14.37
C SER A 104 -12.19 8.20 14.98
N CYS A 105 -13.11 8.69 14.15
CA CYS A 105 -14.28 9.47 14.59
C CYS A 105 -15.48 9.24 13.66
N SER A 106 -16.58 9.95 13.92
CA SER A 106 -17.81 9.92 13.12
C SER A 106 -17.59 10.13 11.63
N ALA A 107 -16.60 10.94 11.25
CA ALA A 107 -16.31 11.24 9.85
C ALA A 107 -15.42 10.18 9.17
N GLY A 108 -14.86 9.20 9.90
CA GLY A 108 -14.02 8.15 9.33
C GLY A 108 -12.77 7.79 10.12
N ASN A 109 -11.83 7.14 9.42
CA ASN A 109 -10.59 6.59 9.97
C ASN A 109 -9.40 7.11 9.15
N TRP A 110 -8.36 7.64 9.79
CA TRP A 110 -7.19 8.18 9.11
C TRP A 110 -5.90 7.97 9.87
N ILE A 111 -4.80 7.90 9.12
CA ILE A 111 -3.43 8.01 9.62
C ILE A 111 -2.82 9.32 9.10
N ILE A 112 -2.29 10.09 10.03
CA ILE A 112 -1.45 11.26 9.75
C ILE A 112 0.00 10.84 9.96
N MET A 113 0.83 11.06 8.94
CA MET A 113 2.23 10.65 8.93
C MET A 113 3.12 11.69 8.24
N ALA A 114 4.43 11.58 8.43
CA ALA A 114 5.38 12.41 7.69
C ALA A 114 5.37 12.02 6.21
N ARG A 115 5.35 13.01 5.32
CA ARG A 115 5.43 12.80 3.88
C ARG A 115 6.80 12.20 3.51
N VAL A 116 6.76 11.14 2.70
CA VAL A 116 7.94 10.60 2.02
C VAL A 116 8.21 11.43 0.75
N LYS A 117 9.48 11.80 0.52
CA LYS A 117 9.91 12.55 -0.67
C LYS A 117 10.05 11.63 -1.88
N GLY A 118 10.04 12.20 -3.08
CA GLY A 118 10.22 11.46 -4.33
C GLY A 118 8.89 11.12 -5.03
N ILE A 119 8.96 10.17 -5.96
CA ILE A 119 7.84 9.68 -6.78
C ILE A 119 7.77 8.16 -6.69
N THR A 120 6.63 7.56 -7.01
CA THR A 120 6.51 6.10 -6.96
C THR A 120 7.31 5.46 -8.09
N LEU A 121 8.00 4.35 -7.84
CA LEU A 121 8.69 3.59 -8.87
C LEU A 121 7.71 3.18 -9.98
N GLY A 122 6.49 2.77 -9.62
CA GLY A 122 5.44 2.42 -10.58
C GLY A 122 5.11 3.53 -11.59
N SER A 123 5.31 4.80 -11.24
CA SER A 123 5.07 5.92 -12.16
C SER A 123 6.16 6.14 -13.21
N ILE A 124 7.38 5.62 -12.96
CA ILE A 124 8.55 5.85 -13.82
C ILE A 124 9.26 4.57 -14.25
N ILE A 125 8.81 3.40 -13.80
CA ILE A 125 9.49 2.13 -14.01
C ILE A 125 9.75 1.81 -15.48
N GLU A 126 8.91 2.28 -16.39
CA GLU A 126 9.08 2.11 -17.84
C GLU A 126 10.23 2.95 -18.43
N GLN A 127 10.49 4.10 -17.83
CA GLN A 127 11.37 5.14 -18.39
C GLN A 127 12.68 5.29 -17.61
N ILE A 128 12.71 4.80 -16.37
CA ILE A 128 13.90 4.90 -15.51
C ILE A 128 15.05 4.09 -16.11
N PRO A 129 16.28 4.65 -16.16
CA PRO A 129 17.45 3.91 -16.65
C PRO A 129 17.68 2.59 -15.91
N ASP A 130 18.18 1.58 -16.62
CA ASP A 130 18.42 0.24 -16.07
C ASP A 130 19.38 0.27 -14.88
N GLU A 131 20.41 1.11 -14.93
CA GLU A 131 21.37 1.29 -13.84
C GLU A 131 20.68 1.79 -12.55
N ASN A 132 19.76 2.74 -12.66
CA ASN A 132 19.00 3.24 -11.51
C ASN A 132 17.99 2.20 -11.01
N LEU A 133 17.34 1.47 -11.91
CA LEU A 133 16.45 0.37 -11.53
C LEU A 133 17.21 -0.74 -10.78
N GLN A 134 18.43 -1.08 -11.23
CA GLN A 134 19.30 -2.03 -10.55
C GLN A 134 19.69 -1.55 -9.14
N ARG A 135 20.07 -0.28 -8.99
CA ARG A 135 20.34 0.32 -7.66
C ARG A 135 19.14 0.25 -6.73
N ILE A 136 17.95 0.58 -7.24
CA ILE A 136 16.70 0.52 -6.49
C ILE A 136 16.41 -0.91 -6.05
N THR A 137 16.52 -1.86 -6.99
CA THR A 137 16.29 -3.30 -6.76
C THR A 137 17.25 -3.85 -5.69
N ALA A 138 18.53 -3.47 -5.75
CA ALA A 138 19.52 -3.88 -4.75
C ALA A 138 19.22 -3.33 -3.34
N GLN A 139 18.75 -2.08 -3.24
CA GLN A 139 18.29 -1.51 -1.97
C GLN A 139 17.06 -2.25 -1.42
N ILE A 140 16.07 -2.52 -2.27
CA ILE A 140 14.86 -3.26 -1.85
C ILE A 140 15.22 -4.69 -1.42
N HIS A 141 16.16 -5.35 -2.10
CA HIS A 141 16.68 -6.66 -1.66
C HIS A 141 17.28 -6.59 -0.26
N ALA A 142 18.16 -5.60 -0.01
CA ALA A 142 18.76 -5.41 1.32
C ALA A 142 17.71 -5.11 2.40
N TYR A 143 16.66 -4.36 2.07
CA TYR A 143 15.53 -4.10 2.97
C TYR A 143 14.71 -5.35 3.25
N PHE A 144 14.46 -6.16 2.22
CA PHE A 144 13.74 -7.41 2.35
C PHE A 144 14.44 -8.39 3.29
N LEU A 145 15.77 -8.51 3.19
CA LEU A 145 16.56 -9.33 4.11
C LEU A 145 16.41 -8.83 5.56
N GLN A 146 16.43 -7.51 5.80
CA GLN A 146 16.20 -6.96 7.14
C GLN A 146 14.79 -7.22 7.67
N LEU A 147 13.75 -7.19 6.83
CA LEU A 147 12.38 -7.53 7.26
C LEU A 147 12.31 -8.97 7.76
N ARG A 148 12.98 -9.91 7.07
CA ARG A 148 12.97 -11.32 7.45
C ARG A 148 13.64 -11.60 8.79
N GLU A 149 14.55 -10.73 9.22
CA GLU A 149 15.22 -10.82 10.53
C GLU A 149 14.35 -10.30 11.69
N ILE A 150 13.19 -9.69 11.43
CA ILE A 150 12.30 -9.21 12.49
C ILE A 150 11.62 -10.43 13.14
N PRO A 151 11.92 -10.75 14.42
CA PRO A 151 11.41 -11.96 15.04
C PRO A 151 9.90 -11.85 15.29
N SER A 152 9.19 -12.97 15.10
CA SER A 152 7.80 -13.09 15.54
C SER A 152 7.74 -13.28 17.06
N PRO A 153 7.00 -12.44 17.81
CA PRO A 153 6.72 -12.70 19.22
C PRO A 153 5.66 -13.81 19.41
N PHE A 154 5.09 -14.33 18.32
CA PHE A 154 3.98 -15.29 18.32
C PHE A 154 4.40 -16.71 17.91
N GLY A 155 5.71 -16.99 17.84
CA GLY A 155 6.20 -18.30 17.39
C GLY A 155 5.75 -18.63 15.97
N ASP A 156 5.18 -19.82 15.78
CA ASP A 156 4.74 -20.33 14.46
C ASP A 156 3.39 -19.75 14.00
N VAL A 157 2.76 -18.87 14.78
CA VAL A 157 1.47 -18.29 14.44
C VAL A 157 1.61 -17.30 13.28
N ILE A 158 0.79 -17.48 12.24
CA ILE A 158 0.66 -16.55 11.12
C ILE A 158 -0.44 -15.55 11.45
N CYS A 159 -0.08 -14.28 11.59
CA CYS A 159 -0.95 -13.25 12.16
C CYS A 159 -0.52 -11.83 11.79
N SER A 160 -1.41 -10.86 12.02
CA SER A 160 -1.07 -9.44 11.92
C SER A 160 -0.10 -9.00 13.02
N ILE A 161 0.34 -7.74 12.96
CA ILE A 161 1.33 -7.11 13.85
C ILE A 161 1.00 -7.25 15.36
N ASP A 162 -0.27 -7.40 15.72
CA ASP A 162 -0.76 -7.51 17.09
C ASP A 162 -1.24 -8.92 17.47
N GLY A 163 -0.93 -9.92 16.64
CA GLY A 163 -1.37 -11.31 16.83
C GLY A 163 -2.79 -11.59 16.36
N SER A 164 -3.49 -10.59 15.82
CA SER A 164 -4.86 -10.73 15.31
C SER A 164 -4.91 -11.27 13.87
N ALA A 165 -6.12 -11.32 13.32
CA ALA A 165 -6.37 -11.74 11.94
C ALA A 165 -5.64 -10.84 10.94
N ILE A 166 -5.14 -11.45 9.87
CA ILE A 166 -4.43 -10.76 8.80
C ILE A 166 -5.41 -9.90 8.01
N THR A 167 -4.95 -8.75 7.55
CA THR A 167 -5.66 -7.93 6.57
C THR A 167 -5.02 -8.17 5.22
N ASP A 168 -5.51 -9.14 4.45
CA ASP A 168 -5.03 -9.40 3.09
C ASP A 168 -6.23 -9.59 2.16
N GLU A 169 -6.36 -8.69 1.17
CA GLU A 169 -7.54 -8.65 0.28
C GLU A 169 -7.74 -9.94 -0.51
N ARG A 170 -6.66 -10.69 -0.76
CA ARG A 170 -6.69 -11.97 -1.46
C ARG A 170 -7.15 -13.07 -0.51
N LEU A 171 -6.61 -13.12 0.71
CA LEU A 171 -6.98 -14.12 1.70
C LEU A 171 -8.44 -13.96 2.17
N MET A 172 -8.96 -12.73 2.19
CA MET A 172 -10.33 -12.44 2.64
C MET A 172 -11.40 -13.17 1.82
N ARG A 173 -11.09 -13.59 0.59
CA ARG A 173 -11.99 -14.38 -0.26
C ARG A 173 -12.20 -15.81 0.25
N PHE A 174 -11.27 -16.30 1.07
CA PHE A 174 -11.30 -17.63 1.68
C PHE A 174 -11.81 -17.59 3.14
N GLY A 175 -12.47 -16.49 3.53
CA GLY A 175 -13.01 -16.29 4.87
C GLY A 175 -12.08 -15.53 5.81
N GLN A 176 -12.25 -15.75 7.12
CA GLN A 176 -11.46 -15.06 8.14
C GLN A 176 -9.96 -15.40 7.97
N CYS A 177 -9.12 -14.40 7.79
CA CYS A 177 -7.69 -14.59 7.51
C CYS A 177 -6.89 -14.81 8.79
N GLY A 178 -7.20 -15.88 9.52
CA GLY A 178 -6.51 -16.22 10.75
C GLY A 178 -6.92 -15.37 11.96
N PRO A 179 -6.08 -15.26 13.00
CA PRO A 179 -4.71 -15.77 13.05
C PRO A 179 -4.67 -17.30 12.89
N PHE A 180 -3.68 -17.79 12.15
CA PHE A 180 -3.50 -19.22 11.91
C PHE A 180 -2.46 -19.78 12.85
N ARG A 181 -2.75 -20.91 13.50
CA ARG A 181 -1.81 -21.56 14.44
C ARG A 181 -0.45 -21.89 13.82
N ASN A 182 -0.41 -22.13 12.51
CA ASN A 182 0.76 -22.45 11.71
C ASN A 182 0.44 -22.35 10.21
N LEU A 183 1.46 -22.59 9.39
CA LEU A 183 1.36 -22.63 7.93
C LEU A 183 0.35 -23.65 7.40
N GLU A 184 0.31 -24.84 7.99
CA GLU A 184 -0.61 -25.90 7.59
C GLU A 184 -2.07 -25.44 7.70
N ALA A 185 -2.44 -24.82 8.83
CA ALA A 185 -3.80 -24.31 9.03
C ALA A 185 -4.17 -23.21 8.02
N MET A 186 -3.23 -22.34 7.66
CA MET A 186 -3.44 -21.33 6.62
C MET A 186 -3.66 -21.99 5.25
N MET A 187 -2.79 -22.93 4.88
CA MET A 187 -2.82 -23.63 3.59
C MET A 187 -4.08 -24.44 3.38
N ASP A 188 -4.51 -25.16 4.43
CA ASP A 188 -5.73 -25.97 4.39
C ASP A 188 -6.97 -25.09 4.16
N GLN A 189 -7.03 -23.92 4.79
CA GLN A 189 -8.15 -22.98 4.58
C GLN A 189 -8.19 -22.42 3.15
N ILE A 190 -7.03 -22.07 2.58
CA ILE A 190 -6.97 -21.53 1.21
C ILE A 190 -7.00 -22.63 0.13
N GLY A 191 -7.03 -23.91 0.53
CA GLY A 191 -7.01 -25.04 -0.39
C GLY A 191 -5.73 -25.16 -1.22
N CYS A 192 -4.62 -24.59 -0.75
CA CYS A 192 -3.37 -24.53 -1.50
C CYS A 192 -2.51 -25.78 -1.21
N LYS A 193 -2.01 -26.42 -2.27
CA LYS A 193 -1.19 -27.65 -2.16
C LYS A 193 0.30 -27.37 -2.00
N LEU A 194 0.67 -26.15 -1.65
CA LEU A 194 2.07 -25.78 -1.53
C LEU A 194 2.81 -26.49 -0.42
N ARG A 195 4.14 -26.51 -0.60
CA ARG A 195 5.09 -27.08 0.33
C ARG A 195 4.93 -26.42 1.71
N ARG A 196 4.87 -27.25 2.75
CA ARG A 196 4.65 -26.84 4.15
C ARG A 196 5.95 -26.64 4.93
N ASP A 197 7.10 -26.85 4.31
CA ASP A 197 8.44 -26.81 4.91
C ASP A 197 9.23 -25.54 4.50
N CYS A 198 8.55 -24.45 4.19
CA CYS A 198 9.19 -23.21 3.70
C CYS A 198 9.85 -22.36 4.80
N GLY A 199 9.92 -22.87 6.04
CA GLY A 199 10.49 -22.20 7.20
C GLY A 199 9.45 -21.56 8.13
N PRO A 200 9.88 -20.96 9.25
CA PRO A 200 8.99 -20.29 10.20
C PRO A 200 8.39 -19.02 9.59
N PRO A 201 7.30 -18.48 10.16
CA PRO A 201 6.75 -17.20 9.73
C PRO A 201 7.78 -16.07 9.83
N VAL A 202 7.87 -15.26 8.78
CA VAL A 202 8.73 -14.07 8.71
C VAL A 202 7.89 -12.82 8.57
N PHE A 203 8.41 -11.69 9.05
CA PHE A 203 7.72 -10.42 8.86
C PHE A 203 7.78 -10.00 7.38
N THR A 204 6.62 -9.70 6.81
CA THR A 204 6.43 -9.34 5.40
C THR A 204 5.64 -8.03 5.30
N HIS A 205 5.90 -7.26 4.23
CA HIS A 205 5.09 -6.10 3.88
C HIS A 205 3.67 -6.51 3.50
N GLY A 206 3.55 -7.65 2.80
CA GLY A 206 2.26 -8.19 2.37
C GLY A 206 1.66 -7.46 1.15
N ASP A 207 2.37 -6.51 0.55
CA ASP A 207 2.00 -5.86 -0.72
C ASP A 207 3.18 -5.07 -1.32
N LEU A 208 4.35 -5.71 -1.41
CA LEU A 208 5.53 -5.08 -1.98
C LEU A 208 5.37 -4.91 -3.50
N ALA A 209 4.80 -3.78 -3.89
CA ALA A 209 4.51 -3.40 -5.27
C ALA A 209 5.34 -2.19 -5.71
N CYS A 210 5.61 -2.03 -7.01
CA CYS A 210 6.34 -0.86 -7.51
C CYS A 210 5.65 0.48 -7.19
N HIS A 211 4.32 0.51 -7.01
CA HIS A 211 3.60 1.74 -6.62
C HIS A 211 3.74 2.07 -5.13
N ASN A 212 4.16 1.09 -4.30
CA ASN A 212 4.44 1.23 -2.88
C ASN A 212 5.91 1.55 -2.57
N ILE A 213 6.74 1.72 -3.61
CA ILE A 213 8.14 2.14 -3.49
C ILE A 213 8.27 3.59 -3.94
N MET A 214 8.72 4.47 -3.04
CA MET A 214 9.09 5.85 -3.33
C MET A 214 10.58 5.92 -3.65
N VAL A 215 10.91 6.64 -4.71
CA VAL A 215 12.29 6.79 -5.20
C VAL A 215 12.62 8.24 -5.56
N ASP A 216 13.89 8.55 -5.48
CA ASP A 216 14.49 9.71 -6.13
C ASP A 216 14.97 9.30 -7.53
N PRO A 217 14.35 9.80 -8.62
CA PRO A 217 14.68 9.38 -9.98
C PRO A 217 16.10 9.77 -10.40
N GLU A 218 16.67 10.84 -9.83
CA GLU A 218 18.01 11.32 -10.19
C GLU A 218 19.08 10.43 -9.59
N SER A 219 18.98 10.14 -8.28
CA SER A 219 19.98 9.34 -7.58
C SER A 219 19.75 7.83 -7.65
N GLY A 220 18.54 7.37 -7.98
CA GLY A 220 18.17 5.95 -7.90
C GLY A 220 18.09 5.43 -6.46
N ASN A 221 17.89 6.33 -5.49
CA ASN A 221 17.74 5.95 -4.08
C ASN A 221 16.28 5.68 -3.75
N VAL A 222 16.04 4.62 -2.95
CA VAL A 222 14.74 4.38 -2.34
C VAL A 222 14.55 5.37 -1.20
N THR A 223 13.54 6.23 -1.32
CA THR A 223 13.23 7.26 -0.33
C THR A 223 12.13 6.83 0.64
N GLY A 224 11.37 5.79 0.30
CA GLY A 224 10.45 5.14 1.23
C GLY A 224 9.74 3.90 0.69
N VAL A 225 9.33 3.03 1.60
CA VAL A 225 8.40 1.92 1.39
C VAL A 225 7.11 2.26 2.13
N ILE A 226 5.99 2.34 1.42
CA ILE A 226 4.71 2.84 1.93
C ILE A 226 3.63 1.75 1.88
N ASP A 227 2.50 2.01 2.53
CA ASP A 227 1.31 1.14 2.50
C ASP A 227 1.46 -0.20 3.27
N TRP A 228 1.75 -0.11 4.56
CA TRP A 228 2.01 -1.25 5.45
C TRP A 228 0.75 -1.91 6.02
N GLU A 229 -0.41 -1.71 5.40
CA GLU A 229 -1.69 -2.16 5.97
C GLU A 229 -1.90 -3.68 5.92
N GLN A 230 -1.19 -4.36 5.02
CA GLN A 230 -1.21 -5.82 4.87
C GLN A 230 -0.02 -6.52 5.56
N ALA A 231 0.75 -5.78 6.36
CA ALA A 231 1.92 -6.34 7.04
C ALA A 231 1.53 -7.41 8.06
N MET A 232 2.31 -8.50 8.08
CA MET A 232 2.05 -9.67 8.92
C MET A 232 3.32 -10.46 9.20
N TRP A 233 3.28 -11.35 10.18
CA TRP A 233 4.14 -12.53 10.18
C TRP A 233 3.46 -13.62 9.38
N GLY A 234 4.10 -14.03 8.29
CA GLY A 234 3.51 -14.99 7.36
C GLY A 234 4.53 -15.84 6.63
N PRO A 235 4.08 -16.65 5.66
CA PRO A 235 4.94 -17.62 5.00
C PRO A 235 6.13 -16.95 4.29
N PRO A 236 7.35 -17.50 4.32
CA PRO A 236 8.52 -16.89 3.69
C PRO A 236 8.42 -16.61 2.18
N PHE A 237 7.55 -17.34 1.48
CA PHE A 237 7.26 -17.13 0.05
C PHE A 237 6.20 -16.05 -0.22
N TRP A 238 5.49 -15.55 0.81
CA TRP A 238 4.29 -14.73 0.63
C TRP A 238 4.57 -13.40 -0.09
N GLU A 239 5.69 -12.75 0.24
CA GLU A 239 6.10 -11.51 -0.43
C GLU A 239 6.32 -11.71 -1.94
N MET A 240 6.80 -12.90 -2.34
CA MET A 240 7.01 -13.25 -3.76
C MET A 240 5.68 -13.43 -4.49
N VAL A 241 4.73 -14.13 -3.88
CA VAL A 241 3.38 -14.26 -4.39
C VAL A 241 2.76 -12.87 -4.60
N LYS A 242 2.75 -12.04 -3.55
CA LYS A 242 2.11 -10.72 -3.62
C LYS A 242 2.82 -9.77 -4.57
N GLY A 243 4.15 -9.68 -4.55
CA GLY A 243 4.90 -8.79 -5.42
C GLY A 243 4.67 -9.06 -6.92
N ARG A 244 4.49 -10.33 -7.32
CA ARG A 244 4.14 -10.70 -8.70
C ARG A 244 2.68 -10.38 -9.04
N MET A 245 1.81 -10.42 -8.05
CA MET A 245 0.39 -10.10 -8.19
C MET A 245 0.06 -8.63 -8.20
N SER A 246 0.85 -7.74 -7.59
CA SER A 246 0.52 -6.32 -7.49
C SER A 246 0.41 -5.61 -8.86
N LEU A 247 0.60 -6.36 -9.95
CA LEU A 247 0.43 -5.98 -11.34
C LEU A 247 -0.72 -6.68 -12.07
N VAL A 248 -1.51 -7.52 -11.39
CA VAL A 248 -2.71 -8.20 -11.93
C VAL A 248 -3.79 -7.17 -12.31
N ALA A 249 -3.74 -5.96 -11.76
CA ALA A 249 -4.59 -4.85 -12.21
C ALA A 249 -4.05 -4.12 -13.46
N TYR A 250 -2.85 -4.46 -13.93
CA TYR A 250 -2.18 -3.81 -15.06
C TYR A 250 -2.04 -4.78 -16.25
N ASP A 251 -2.04 -4.25 -17.47
CA ASP A 251 -1.80 -5.07 -18.66
C ASP A 251 -0.42 -5.75 -18.55
N PRO A 252 -0.38 -7.11 -18.48
CA PRO A 252 0.86 -7.85 -18.26
C PRO A 252 1.88 -7.69 -19.40
N ASN A 253 1.45 -7.16 -20.54
CA ASN A 253 2.29 -6.95 -21.71
C ASN A 253 3.05 -5.62 -21.69
N THR A 254 2.70 -4.72 -20.78
CA THR A 254 3.36 -3.42 -20.62
C THR A 254 4.83 -3.58 -20.25
N VAL A 255 5.64 -2.61 -20.65
CA VAL A 255 7.09 -2.60 -20.37
C VAL A 255 7.32 -2.53 -18.86
N GLY A 256 6.52 -1.76 -18.13
CA GLY A 256 6.65 -1.60 -16.69
C GLY A 256 6.41 -2.89 -15.93
N VAL A 257 5.38 -3.66 -16.32
CA VAL A 257 5.09 -4.94 -15.69
C VAL A 257 6.23 -5.95 -15.89
N LYS A 258 6.76 -6.02 -17.11
CA LYS A 258 7.91 -6.89 -17.43
C LYS A 258 9.16 -6.48 -16.63
N ARG A 259 9.44 -5.18 -16.53
CA ARG A 259 10.58 -4.65 -15.76
C ARG A 259 10.45 -4.95 -14.26
N TRP A 260 9.27 -4.76 -13.67
CA TRP A 260 9.03 -5.11 -12.26
C TRP A 260 9.19 -6.61 -11.99
N ARG A 261 8.58 -7.46 -12.82
CA ARG A 261 8.70 -8.92 -12.69
C ARG A 261 10.14 -9.40 -12.75
N SER A 262 10.94 -8.82 -13.65
CA SER A 262 12.37 -9.08 -13.73
C SER A 262 13.09 -8.66 -12.43
N SER A 263 12.75 -7.47 -11.91
CA SER A 263 13.33 -6.92 -10.68
C SER A 263 13.01 -7.78 -9.45
N LEU A 264 11.80 -8.34 -9.34
CA LEU A 264 11.40 -9.18 -8.21
C LEU A 264 12.30 -10.40 -8.01
N ASN A 265 12.78 -11.02 -9.09
CA ASN A 265 13.71 -12.15 -8.98
C ASN A 265 15.03 -11.72 -8.30
N GLY A 266 15.50 -10.50 -8.57
CA GLY A 266 16.66 -9.92 -7.90
C GLY A 266 16.37 -9.49 -6.46
N ILE A 267 15.13 -9.08 -6.14
CA ILE A 267 14.73 -8.61 -4.81
C ILE A 267 14.52 -9.77 -3.84
N LEU A 268 13.88 -10.84 -4.28
CA LEU A 268 13.37 -11.89 -3.39
C LEU A 268 14.19 -13.18 -3.49
N GLY A 269 15.10 -13.25 -4.48
CA GLY A 269 15.88 -14.44 -4.80
C GLY A 269 15.11 -15.46 -5.64
N THR A 270 15.78 -16.58 -5.91
CA THR A 270 15.22 -17.78 -6.55
C THR A 270 14.80 -18.81 -5.51
N GLY A 271 14.04 -19.84 -5.89
CA GLY A 271 13.65 -20.94 -4.99
C GLY A 271 12.20 -20.89 -4.51
N PHE A 272 11.37 -20.08 -5.17
CA PHE A 272 9.91 -20.01 -4.95
C PHE A 272 9.14 -20.39 -6.22
N GLU A 273 9.77 -21.05 -7.19
CA GLU A 273 9.18 -21.34 -8.49
C GLU A 273 7.98 -22.28 -8.37
N GLU A 274 8.02 -23.26 -7.45
CA GLU A 274 6.89 -24.15 -7.17
C GLU A 274 5.73 -23.38 -6.51
N GLU A 275 6.04 -22.53 -5.53
CA GLU A 275 5.14 -21.60 -4.86
C GLU A 275 4.39 -20.72 -5.85
N LEU A 276 5.13 -20.15 -6.78
CA LEU A 276 4.57 -19.34 -7.85
C LEU A 276 3.73 -20.14 -8.85
N GLN A 277 4.14 -21.37 -9.19
CA GLN A 277 3.37 -22.21 -10.11
C GLN A 277 2.08 -22.73 -9.51
N GLU A 278 2.09 -23.17 -8.25
CA GLU A 278 0.86 -23.58 -7.56
C GLU A 278 -0.04 -22.37 -7.31
N GLU A 279 0.53 -21.21 -7.00
CA GLU A 279 -0.23 -19.98 -6.92
C GLU A 279 -0.93 -19.68 -8.25
N GLN A 280 -0.19 -19.74 -9.36
CA GLN A 280 -0.74 -19.54 -10.70
C GLN A 280 -1.77 -20.61 -11.08
N ARG A 281 -1.61 -21.86 -10.63
CA ARG A 281 -2.57 -22.97 -10.86
C ARG A 281 -3.82 -22.89 -10.00
N THR A 282 -3.67 -22.51 -8.73
CA THR A 282 -4.80 -22.28 -7.82
C THR A 282 -5.63 -21.07 -8.29
N LEU A 283 -5.03 -20.18 -9.09
CA LEU A 283 -5.58 -18.88 -9.45
C LEU A 283 -5.44 -18.51 -10.93
N GLU A 284 -5.73 -19.44 -11.84
CA GLU A 284 -6.05 -19.06 -13.22
C GLU A 284 -7.13 -17.97 -13.19
N TRP A 285 -6.77 -16.83 -13.77
CA TRP A 285 -7.50 -15.56 -13.79
C TRP A 285 -8.98 -15.73 -14.20
N GLY A 286 -9.92 -15.21 -13.41
CA GLY A 286 -11.34 -15.41 -13.72
C GLY A 286 -12.38 -14.45 -13.16
N ILE A 287 -12.01 -13.36 -12.47
CA ILE A 287 -12.95 -12.27 -12.24
C ILE A 287 -12.17 -10.98 -12.52
N PRO A 288 -12.42 -10.29 -13.65
CA PRO A 288 -11.96 -8.91 -13.83
C PRO A 288 -12.33 -8.13 -12.58
N PHE A 289 -11.50 -7.21 -12.11
CA PHE A 289 -11.88 -6.33 -11.00
C PHE A 289 -13.29 -5.71 -11.20
N ASP A 290 -13.70 -5.52 -12.46
CA ASP A 290 -15.04 -5.10 -12.90
C ASP A 290 -16.20 -6.00 -12.42
N ALA A 291 -15.99 -7.30 -12.21
CA ALA A 291 -17.02 -8.22 -11.73
C ALA A 291 -17.10 -8.29 -10.17
N LEU A 292 -16.17 -7.65 -9.46
CA LEU A 292 -16.35 -7.31 -8.03
C LEU A 292 -17.19 -6.03 -7.84
N GLU A 293 -17.21 -5.13 -8.83
CA GLU A 293 -18.11 -3.96 -8.83
C GLU A 293 -19.57 -4.33 -9.13
N SER A 294 -19.82 -5.40 -9.88
CA SER A 294 -21.18 -5.75 -10.30
C SER A 294 -22.04 -6.37 -9.19
N GLU A 295 -21.43 -7.03 -8.20
CA GLU A 295 -22.22 -7.65 -7.13
C GLU A 295 -22.37 -6.76 -5.90
N HIS A 296 -21.42 -5.88 -5.59
CA HIS A 296 -21.49 -5.03 -4.40
C HIS A 296 -21.20 -3.55 -4.75
N SER A 297 -22.30 -2.81 -4.96
CA SER A 297 -22.42 -1.36 -5.03
C SER A 297 -22.01 -0.68 -6.36
N GLY A 298 -23.02 -0.10 -7.03
CA GLY A 298 -22.88 0.73 -8.21
C GLY A 298 -22.22 2.09 -7.95
N ARG A 299 -20.96 2.11 -7.53
CA ARG A 299 -20.08 3.28 -7.62
C ARG A 299 -18.65 2.80 -7.86
N TRP A 300 -17.96 3.48 -8.79
CA TRP A 300 -16.49 3.65 -8.87
C TRP A 300 -15.68 2.95 -9.99
N ALA A 301 -16.15 2.97 -11.24
CA ALA A 301 -15.34 2.61 -12.42
C ALA A 301 -13.92 3.24 -12.43
N HIS A 302 -12.91 2.39 -12.65
CA HIS A 302 -11.50 2.75 -12.79
C HIS A 302 -11.22 3.49 -14.13
N PRO A 303 -10.53 4.65 -14.16
CA PRO A 303 -10.10 5.25 -15.41
C PRO A 303 -8.88 4.48 -15.96
N ARG A 304 -9.04 3.84 -17.14
CA ARG A 304 -7.92 3.40 -17.97
C ARG A 304 -7.04 4.60 -18.29
N SER A 305 -5.73 4.47 -18.05
CA SER A 305 -4.65 5.25 -18.68
C SER A 305 -5.04 6.68 -19.08
N ALA A 306 -5.43 7.50 -18.12
CA ALA A 306 -5.58 8.93 -18.35
C ALA A 306 -4.26 9.60 -17.95
N ASN A 307 -3.66 10.31 -18.89
CA ASN A 307 -2.45 11.10 -18.72
C ASN A 307 -2.44 11.85 -17.38
N LEU A 308 -1.28 11.84 -16.71
CA LEU A 308 -0.93 12.62 -15.53
C LEU A 308 -1.36 14.09 -15.69
N GLY A 309 -2.54 14.41 -15.18
CA GLY A 309 -3.00 15.77 -14.97
C GLY A 309 -3.06 16.03 -13.48
N VAL A 310 -2.18 16.91 -12.98
CA VAL A 310 -2.30 17.46 -11.63
C VAL A 310 -3.60 18.25 -11.58
N LEU A 311 -4.62 17.74 -10.88
CA LEU A 311 -5.84 18.52 -10.65
C LEU A 311 -5.57 19.51 -9.53
N VAL A 312 -5.27 20.75 -9.91
CA VAL A 312 -5.10 21.85 -8.97
C VAL A 312 -6.47 22.39 -8.59
N LEU A 313 -6.99 21.97 -7.43
CA LEU A 313 -8.12 22.65 -6.81
C LEU A 313 -7.62 23.95 -6.18
N ARG A 314 -8.20 25.08 -6.56
CA ARG A 314 -8.14 26.35 -5.81
C ARG A 314 -9.49 26.46 -5.10
N LEU A 315 -9.48 26.49 -3.76
CA LEU A 315 -10.63 26.88 -2.96
C LEU A 315 -10.58 28.39 -2.75
#